data_AF-A0A6G4A649-F1
#
_entry.id   AF-A0A6G4A649-F1
#
_cell.length_a   1.000
_cell.length_b   1.000
_cell.length_c   1.000
_cell.angle_alpha   90.00
_cell.angle_beta   90.00
_cell.angle_gamma   90.00
#
_symmetry.space_group_name_H-M   'P 1'
#
loop_
_entity.id
_entity.type
_entity.pdbx_description
1 polymer ?
#
loop_
_entity_poly.entity_id
_entity_poly.type
_entity_poly.pdbx_seq_one_letter_code
_entity_poly.pdbx_strand_id
1 'polypeptide(L)'
;MAQNDLNQALQRMQAKNITLTPQRYALLEYLYTRGSYVTVKDICDALIVRYPHMNAMAVNSSLHVFERLGLIRELAVVDTSGRYEAAIGS
;
A
#
# COMPACT_ATOMS: atom_id res chain seq x y z
N MET A 1 -7.73 8.20 -13.48
CA MET A 1 -6.38 7.56 -13.49
C MET A 1 -6.27 6.60 -12.32
N ALA A 2 -6.36 7.06 -11.07
CA ALA A 2 -6.31 6.22 -9.85
C ALA A 2 -7.06 4.88 -9.87
N GLN A 3 -8.32 4.84 -10.35
CA GLN A 3 -9.10 3.59 -10.40
C GLN A 3 -8.52 2.54 -11.37
N ASN A 4 -7.92 3.00 -12.48
CA ASN A 4 -7.30 2.13 -13.47
C ASN A 4 -5.98 1.56 -12.94
N ASP A 5 -5.22 2.38 -12.23
CA ASP A 5 -3.94 2.01 -11.62
C ASP A 5 -4.14 0.99 -10.49
N LEU A 6 -5.19 1.17 -9.67
CA LEU A 6 -5.59 0.19 -8.65
C LEU A 6 -5.93 -1.17 -9.30
N ASN A 7 -6.76 -1.18 -10.34
CA ASN A 7 -7.11 -2.43 -11.04
C ASN A 7 -5.88 -3.15 -11.61
N GLN A 8 -4.92 -2.41 -12.18
CA GLN A 8 -3.66 -2.99 -12.64
C GLN A 8 -2.83 -3.59 -11.50
N ALA A 9 -2.79 -2.92 -10.36
CA ALA A 9 -2.09 -3.42 -9.18
C ALA A 9 -2.72 -4.72 -8.66
N LEU A 10 -4.05 -4.80 -8.62
CA LEU A 10 -4.79 -6.01 -8.25
C LEU A 10 -4.54 -7.16 -9.24
N GLN A 11 -4.52 -6.87 -10.54
CA GLN A 11 -4.18 -7.87 -11.56
C GLN A 11 -2.76 -8.41 -11.39
N ARG A 12 -1.77 -7.55 -11.06
CA ARG A 12 -0.40 -8.01 -10.78
C ARG A 12 -0.33 -8.92 -9.55
N MET A 13 -1.08 -8.62 -8.49
CA MET A 13 -1.15 -9.50 -7.32
C MET A 13 -1.72 -10.87 -7.69
N GLN A 14 -2.81 -10.90 -8.45
CA GLN A 14 -3.42 -12.15 -8.93
C GLN A 14 -2.48 -12.94 -9.84
N ALA A 15 -1.82 -12.27 -10.79
CA ALA A 15 -0.87 -12.89 -11.71
C ALA A 15 0.37 -13.48 -11.02
N LYS A 16 0.67 -13.04 -9.79
CA LYS A 16 1.75 -13.56 -8.95
C LYS A 16 1.26 -14.55 -7.88
N ASN A 17 0.00 -14.98 -7.96
CA ASN A 17 -0.67 -15.87 -6.99
C ASN A 17 -0.60 -15.33 -5.55
N ILE A 18 -0.56 -14.01 -5.38
CA ILE A 18 -0.55 -13.39 -4.06
C ILE A 18 -1.99 -13.19 -3.60
N THR A 19 -2.31 -13.79 -2.46
CA THR A 19 -3.64 -13.68 -1.85
C THR A 19 -3.95 -12.21 -1.53
N LEU A 20 -5.06 -11.75 -2.09
CA LEU A 20 -5.64 -10.44 -1.84
C LEU A 20 -6.64 -10.54 -0.69
N THR A 21 -6.16 -10.32 0.54
CA THR A 21 -7.04 -10.23 1.71
C THR A 21 -7.76 -8.87 1.73
N PRO A 22 -8.90 -8.73 2.43
CA PRO A 22 -9.61 -7.44 2.54
C PRO A 22 -8.72 -6.31 3.10
N GLN A 23 -7.80 -6.64 4.01
CA GLN A 23 -6.83 -5.68 4.56
C GLN A 23 -5.83 -5.21 3.51
N ARG A 24 -5.28 -6.14 2.71
CA ARG A 24 -4.35 -5.79 1.62
C ARG A 24 -5.02 -4.96 0.55
N TYR A 25 -6.25 -5.29 0.19
CA TYR A 25 -7.05 -4.49 -0.73
C TYR A 25 -7.26 -3.07 -0.19
N ALA A 26 -7.68 -2.92 1.07
CA ALA A 26 -7.90 -1.61 1.67
C ALA A 26 -6.63 -0.75 1.74
N LEU A 27 -5.49 -1.38 2.02
CA LEU A 27 -4.19 -0.70 2.02
C LEU A 27 -3.81 -0.23 0.61
N LEU A 28 -3.96 -1.09 -0.40
CA LEU A 28 -3.69 -0.74 -1.79
C LEU A 28 -4.63 0.39 -2.27
N GLU A 29 -5.92 0.26 -1.99
CA GLU A 29 -6.94 1.26 -2.32
C GLU A 29 -6.61 2.61 -1.69
N TYR A 30 -6.20 2.62 -0.41
CA TYR A 30 -5.78 3.83 0.28
C TYR A 30 -4.57 4.50 -0.39
N LEU A 31 -3.54 3.73 -0.74
CA LEU A 31 -2.35 4.24 -1.41
C LEU A 31 -2.66 4.86 -2.78
N TYR A 32 -3.52 4.21 -3.55
CA TYR A 32 -3.85 4.62 -4.91
C TYR A 32 -4.89 5.75 -4.96
N THR A 33 -5.59 6.03 -3.85
CA THR A 33 -6.57 7.12 -3.75
C THR A 33 -6.00 8.40 -3.13
N ARG A 34 -5.05 8.31 -2.19
CA ARG A 34 -4.48 9.50 -1.51
C ARG A 34 -3.54 10.33 -2.39
N GLY A 35 -2.98 9.76 -3.46
CA GLY A 35 -2.19 10.48 -4.48
C GLY A 35 -0.96 11.25 -3.96
N SER A 36 -0.51 10.98 -2.73
CA SER A 36 0.56 11.69 -2.03
C SER A 36 1.34 10.72 -1.14
N TYR A 37 2.51 11.14 -0.68
CA TYR A 37 3.34 10.36 0.24
C TYR A 37 2.60 10.01 1.52
N VAL A 38 2.54 8.72 1.85
CA VAL A 38 1.95 8.23 3.09
C VAL A 38 3.00 7.51 3.95
N THR A 39 2.87 7.62 5.26
CA THR A 39 3.67 6.87 6.22
C THR A 39 2.96 5.61 6.70
N VAL A 40 3.69 4.70 7.35
CA VAL A 40 3.09 3.55 8.05
C VAL A 40 2.04 4.01 9.07
N LYS A 41 2.30 5.11 9.77
CA LYS A 41 1.38 5.68 10.77
C LYS A 41 0.08 6.15 10.11
N ASP A 42 0.15 6.86 8.99
CA ASP A 42 -1.03 7.30 8.24
C ASP A 42 -1.94 6.12 7.85
N ILE A 43 -1.33 5.04 7.36
CA ILE A 43 -2.03 3.83 6.94
C ILE A 43 -2.67 3.14 8.15
N CYS A 44 -1.93 2.99 9.25
CA CYS A 44 -2.47 2.44 10.50
C CYS A 44 -3.67 3.25 10.97
N ASP A 45 -3.53 4.57 11.10
CA ASP A 45 -4.57 5.46 11.60
C ASP A 45 -5.82 5.43 10.70
N ALA A 46 -5.65 5.33 9.38
CA ALA A 46 -6.77 5.25 8.44
C ALA A 46 -7.50 3.90 8.47
N LEU A 47 -6.78 2.79 8.68
CA LEU A 47 -7.32 1.45 8.58
C LEU A 47 -7.76 0.85 9.91
N ILE A 48 -7.31 1.37 11.05
CA ILE A 48 -7.60 0.79 12.38
C ILE A 48 -9.10 0.84 12.73
N VAL A 49 -9.83 1.82 12.19
CA VAL A 49 -11.29 1.94 12.35
C VAL A 49 -12.02 0.73 11.75
N ARG A 50 -11.55 0.23 10.60
CA ARG A 50 -12.17 -0.90 9.89
C ARG A 50 -11.51 -2.23 10.21
N TYR A 51 -10.25 -2.21 10.62
CA TYR A 51 -9.43 -3.38 10.93
C TYR A 51 -8.72 -3.16 12.27
N PRO A 52 -9.36 -3.49 13.41
CA PRO A 52 -8.82 -3.24 14.75
C PRO A 52 -7.48 -3.94 15.04
N HIS A 53 -7.20 -5.03 14.31
CA HIS A 53 -5.94 -5.76 14.40
C HIS A 53 -4.83 -5.21 13.49
N MET A 54 -5.10 -4.14 12.74
CA MET A 54 -4.12 -3.51 11.87
C MET A 54 -3.06 -2.82 12.73
N ASN A 55 -1.82 -3.24 12.59
CA ASN A 55 -0.68 -2.65 13.30
C ASN A 55 0.46 -2.34 12.32
N ALA A 56 1.48 -1.65 12.80
CA ALA A 56 2.63 -1.26 11.98
C ALA A 56 3.34 -2.47 11.35
N MET A 57 3.34 -3.63 12.01
CA MET A 57 3.96 -4.86 11.49
C MET A 57 3.19 -5.41 10.28
N ALA A 58 1.86 -5.45 10.37
CA ALA A 58 0.98 -5.89 9.28
C ALA A 58 1.03 -4.94 8.07
N VAL A 59 1.10 -3.62 8.34
CA VAL A 59 1.31 -2.60 7.32
C VAL A 59 2.65 -2.79 6.64
N ASN A 60 3.75 -2.85 7.40
CA ASN A 60 5.10 -3.06 6.85
C ASN A 60 5.22 -4.34 6.02
N SER A 61 4.66 -5.45 6.51
CA SER A 61 4.64 -6.71 5.76
C SER A 61 3.95 -6.56 4.41
N SER A 62 2.83 -5.84 4.37
CA SER A 62 2.09 -5.60 3.13
C SER A 62 2.84 -4.66 2.20
N LEU A 63 3.39 -3.55 2.72
CA LEU A 63 4.18 -2.59 1.96
C LEU A 63 5.40 -3.26 1.32
N HIS A 64 6.12 -4.10 2.07
CA HIS A 64 7.25 -4.85 1.53
C HIS A 64 6.85 -5.77 0.36
N VAL A 65 5.69 -6.44 0.45
CA VAL A 65 5.17 -7.25 -0.67
C VAL A 65 4.83 -6.36 -1.86
N PHE A 66 4.17 -5.22 -1.64
CA PHE A 66 3.77 -4.31 -2.70
C PHE A 66 4.97 -3.67 -3.41
N GLU A 67 6.02 -3.33 -2.66
CA GLU A 67 7.27 -2.79 -3.20
C GLU A 67 7.97 -3.84 -4.08
N ARG A 68 8.10 -5.08 -3.59
CA ARG A 68 8.67 -6.19 -4.37
C ARG A 68 7.92 -6.51 -5.65
N LEU A 69 6.63 -6.18 -5.71
CA LEU A 69 5.78 -6.31 -6.89
C LEU A 69 5.79 -5.07 -7.80
N GLY A 70 6.54 -4.02 -7.42
CA GLY A 70 6.57 -2.75 -8.13
C GLY A 70 5.21 -2.05 -8.15
N LEU A 71 4.38 -2.24 -7.11
CA LEU A 71 3.10 -1.57 -6.95
C LEU A 71 3.24 -0.24 -6.21
N ILE A 72 4.29 -0.11 -5.39
CA ILE A 72 4.60 1.10 -4.62
C ILE A 72 6.10 1.38 -4.71
N ARG A 73 6.50 2.61 -4.36
CA ARG A 73 7.90 2.99 -4.17
C ARG A 73 8.08 3.52 -2.76
N GLU A 74 9.18 3.12 -2.14
CA GLU A 74 9.66 3.73 -0.89
C GLU A 74 10.59 4.89 -1.22
N LEU A 75 10.36 6.03 -0.57
CA LEU A 75 11.22 7.19 -0.59
C LEU A 75 11.95 7.24 0.74
N ALA A 76 13.26 6.95 0.69
CA ALA A 76 14.14 7.10 1.81
C ALA A 76 14.32 8.60 2.10
N VAL A 77 13.57 9.12 3.07
CA VAL A 77 13.85 10.43 3.67
C VAL A 77 14.87 10.22 4.77
N VAL A 78 15.95 11.00 4.72
CA VAL A 78 17.17 10.90 5.54
C VAL A 78 16.91 10.95 7.06
N ASP A 79 15.71 11.32 7.51
CA ASP A 79 15.49 11.62 8.92
C ASP A 79 14.10 11.16 9.43
N THR A 80 13.91 9.86 9.61
CA THR A 80 13.02 9.21 10.62
C THR A 80 11.70 8.55 10.20
N SER A 81 11.23 8.57 8.95
CA SER A 81 10.08 7.72 8.54
C SER A 81 10.04 7.47 7.03
N GLY A 82 10.00 6.20 6.63
CA GLY A 82 9.81 5.79 5.24
C GLY A 82 8.48 6.32 4.69
N ARG A 83 8.54 6.94 3.51
CA ARG A 83 7.36 7.45 2.79
C ARG A 83 7.08 6.55 1.61
N TYR A 84 5.81 6.19 1.42
CA TYR A 84 5.37 5.31 0.36
C TYR A 84 4.44 6.03 -0.60
N GLU A 85 4.55 5.72 -1.89
CA GLU A 85 3.65 6.20 -2.94
C GLU A 85 3.27 5.09 -3.91
N ALA A 86 2.15 5.23 -4.62
CA ALA A 86 1.74 4.32 -5.67
C ALA A 86 2.70 4.43 -6.88
N ALA A 87 3.17 3.29 -7.39
CA ALA A 87 4.18 3.24 -8.46
C ALA A 87 3.61 3.06 -9.87
N ILE A 88 2.38 2.56 -9.97
CA ILE A 88 1.70 2.29 -11.25
C ILE A 88 0.94 3.55 -11.62
N GLY A 89 1.25 4.11 -12.80
CA GLY A 89 0.66 5.37 -13.29
C GLY A 89 1.64 6.54 -13.45
N SER A 90 2.93 6.34 -13.15
CA SER A 90 4.03 7.29 -13.41
C SER A 90 4.87 6.90 -14.63
#